data_AF-A0A521WRX4-F1
#
_entry.id   AF-A0A521WRX4-F1
#
_cell.length_a   1.000
_cell.length_b   1.000
_cell.length_c   1.000
_cell.angle_alpha   90.00
_cell.angle_beta   90.00
_cell.angle_gamma   90.00
#
_symmetry.space_group_name_H-M   'P 1'
#
loop_
_entity.id
_entity.type
_entity.pdbx_description
1 polymer ?
#
loop_
_entity_poly.entity_id
_entity_poly.type
_entity_poly.pdbx_seq_one_letter_code
_entity_poly.pdbx_strand_id
1 'polypeptide(L)' 'PSSLPEESLPSRLVAVAPRRSNATALAKRLRARDVVARIEEGQLLLDPRTVEPADDARLAESVVAALA' A
#
# COMPACT_ATOMS: atom_id res chain seq x y z
N PRO A 1 26.25 3.25 14.64
CA PRO A 1 25.14 2.67 15.43
C PRO A 1 24.00 2.26 14.49
N SER A 2 24.07 1.02 13.99
CA SER A 2 23.01 0.49 13.13
C SER A 2 21.75 0.29 13.96
N SER A 3 20.67 0.93 13.54
CA SER A 3 19.30 0.65 13.96
C SER A 3 19.08 -0.87 14.01
N LEU A 4 18.41 -1.32 15.07
CA LEU A 4 18.12 -2.73 15.35
C LEU A 4 17.73 -3.49 14.06
N PRO A 5 18.33 -4.67 13.78
CA PRO A 5 17.80 -5.55 12.75
C PRO A 5 16.37 -5.91 13.15
N GLU A 6 15.44 -5.59 12.25
CA GLU A 6 14.01 -5.48 12.50
C GLU A 6 13.44 -6.69 13.24
N GLU A 7 12.89 -6.44 14.43
CA GLU A 7 11.93 -7.35 15.02
C GLU A 7 10.70 -7.35 14.09
N SER A 8 10.46 -8.47 13.40
CA SER A 8 9.31 -8.61 12.51
C SER A 8 8.03 -8.70 13.34
N LEU A 9 7.50 -7.54 13.72
CA LEU A 9 6.22 -7.46 14.41
C LEU A 9 5.12 -7.93 13.45
N PRO A 10 4.29 -8.91 13.84
CA PRO A 10 3.20 -9.35 12.99
C PRO A 10 2.25 -8.18 12.68
N SER A 11 1.94 -7.99 11.40
CA SER A 11 0.92 -7.03 10.94
C SER A 11 -0.11 -7.74 10.06
N ARG A 12 -1.27 -7.11 9.92
CA ARG A 12 -2.29 -7.51 8.94
C ARG A 12 -2.19 -6.56 7.76
N LEU A 13 -1.92 -7.11 6.58
CA LEU A 13 -1.80 -6.34 5.35
C LEU A 13 -3.06 -6.47 4.49
N VAL A 14 -3.35 -5.43 3.72
CA VAL A 14 -4.35 -5.48 2.66
C VAL A 14 -3.62 -5.65 1.33
N ALA A 15 -3.79 -6.81 0.72
CA ALA A 15 -3.23 -7.12 -0.60
C ALA A 15 -4.22 -6.74 -1.71
N VAL A 16 -3.77 -5.92 -2.66
CA VAL A 16 -4.55 -5.51 -3.83
C VAL A 16 -3.87 -6.05 -5.09
N ALA A 17 -4.56 -6.96 -5.77
CA ALA A 17 -4.14 -7.57 -7.03
C ALA A 17 -4.99 -7.01 -8.19
N PRO A 18 -4.47 -6.06 -8.98
CA PRO A 18 -5.19 -5.52 -10.13
C PRO A 18 -5.39 -6.58 -11.22
N ARG A 19 -6.62 -6.72 -11.73
CA ARG A 19 -6.95 -7.68 -12.81
C ARG A 19 -6.54 -7.22 -14.21
N ARG A 20 -6.53 -5.90 -14.45
CA ARG A 20 -6.32 -5.29 -15.78
C ARG A 20 -4.95 -4.60 -15.94
N SER A 21 -4.18 -4.49 -14.87
CA SER A 21 -2.84 -3.88 -14.87
C SER A 21 -1.91 -4.63 -13.92
N ASN A 22 -0.62 -4.31 -13.90
CA ASN A 22 0.31 -4.84 -12.90
C ASN A 22 0.41 -3.94 -11.65
N ALA A 23 0.94 -4.49 -10.55
CA ALA A 23 1.11 -3.75 -9.29
C ALA A 23 2.02 -2.52 -9.42
N THR A 24 3.01 -2.53 -10.33
CA THR A 24 3.89 -1.38 -10.56
C THR A 24 3.13 -0.18 -11.14
N ALA A 25 2.26 -0.41 -12.12
CA ALA A 25 1.40 0.61 -12.69
C ALA A 25 0.41 1.16 -11.65
N LEU A 26 -0.17 0.27 -10.84
CA LEU A 26 -1.05 0.67 -9.74
C LEU A 26 -0.29 1.52 -8.69
N ALA A 27 0.90 1.10 -8.27
CA ALA A 27 1.74 1.86 -7.35
C ALA A 27 2.14 3.23 -7.91
N LYS A 28 2.38 3.33 -9.23
CA LYS A 28 2.64 4.63 -9.87
C LYS A 28 1.43 5.56 -9.78
N ARG A 29 0.21 5.06 -10.02
CA ARG A 29 -1.03 5.84 -9.88
C ARG A 29 -1.29 6.26 -8.43
N LEU A 30 -1.00 5.39 -7.47
CA LEU A 30 -1.11 5.71 -6.04
C LEU A 30 -0.13 6.80 -5.60
N ARG A 31 1.12 6.77 -6.08
CA ARG A 31 2.09 7.84 -5.77
C ARG A 31 1.67 9.21 -6.26
N ALA A 32 0.92 9.29 -7.38
CA ALA A 32 0.34 10.54 -7.85
C ALA A 32 -0.79 11.08 -6.94
N ARG A 33 -1.19 10.32 -5.92
CA ARG A 33 -2.21 10.65 -4.91
C ARG A 33 -1.62 10.65 -3.49
N ASP A 34 -0.29 10.78 -3.38
CA ASP A 34 0.45 10.75 -2.12
C ASP A 34 0.33 9.44 -1.31
N VAL A 35 0.05 8.31 -1.98
CA VAL A 35 0.02 6.99 -1.35
C VAL A 35 1.23 6.17 -1.78
N VAL A 36 2.02 5.75 -0.79
CA VAL A 36 3.15 4.81 -0.99
C VAL A 36 2.74 3.44 -0.44
N ALA A 37 2.91 2.41 -1.26
CA ALA A 37 2.62 1.03 -0.91
C ALA A 37 3.78 0.13 -1.34
N ARG A 38 3.91 -1.01 -0.64
CA ARG A 38 4.91 -2.02 -0.97
C ARG A 38 4.41 -2.87 -2.14
N ILE A 39 5.32 -3.34 -2.99
CA ILE A 39 5.03 -4.38 -3.98
C ILE A 39 5.74 -5.65 -3.55
N GLU A 40 5.02 -6.76 -3.48
CA GLU A 40 5.54 -8.07 -3.13
C GLU A 40 4.76 -9.12 -3.92
N GLU A 41 5.47 -10.08 -4.54
CA GLU A 41 4.87 -11.14 -5.39
C GLU A 41 3.89 -10.63 -6.46
N GLY A 42 4.14 -9.44 -7.00
CA GLY A 42 3.28 -8.83 -8.03
C GLY A 42 1.96 -8.27 -7.48
N GLN A 43 1.80 -8.20 -6.17
CA GLN A 43 0.67 -7.59 -5.47
C GLN A 43 1.11 -6.28 -4.81
N LEU A 44 0.14 -5.38 -4.61
CA LEU A 44 0.35 -4.16 -3.84
C LEU A 44 -0.10 -4.42 -2.41
N LEU A 45 0.80 -4.21 -1.44
CA LEU A 45 0.55 -4.41 -0.01
C LEU A 45 0.43 -3.06 0.69
N LEU A 46 -0.69 -2.89 1.38
CA LEU A 46 -0.98 -1.75 2.24
C LEU A 46 -0.93 -2.22 3.69
N ASP A 47 -0.24 -1.47 4.54
CA ASP A 47 -0.17 -1.75 5.97
C ASP A 47 -0.97 -0.68 6.73
N PRO A 48 -2.19 -0.98 7.21
CA PRO A 48 -3.02 0.00 7.90
C PRO A 48 -2.35 0.59 9.15
N ARG A 49 -1.37 -0.10 9.74
CA ARG A 49 -0.66 0.40 10.93
C ARG A 49 0.19 1.65 10.65
N THR A 50 0.52 1.93 9.39
CA THR A 50 1.31 3.10 8.96
C THR A 50 0.41 4.25 8.50
N VAL A 51 -0.90 4.12 8.68
CA VAL A 51 -1.92 5.07 8.22
C VAL A 51 -2.63 5.60 9.46
N GLU A 52 -2.79 6.91 9.56
CA GLU A 52 -3.60 7.50 10.62
C GLU A 52 -5.07 7.09 10.44
N PRO A 53 -5.82 6.70 11.49
CA PRO A 53 -7.20 6.25 11.34
C PRO A 53 -8.12 7.27 10.66
N ALA A 54 -7.81 8.57 10.76
CA ALA A 54 -8.55 9.63 10.08
C ALA A 54 -8.36 9.62 8.55
N ASP A 55 -7.27 9.03 8.05
CA ASP A 55 -6.94 8.91 6.63
C ASP A 55 -7.47 7.62 5.99
N ASP A 56 -8.07 6.70 6.74
CA ASP A 56 -8.56 5.41 6.23
C ASP A 56 -9.49 5.57 5.02
N ALA A 57 -10.44 6.50 5.10
CA ALA A 57 -11.38 6.79 4.00
C ALA A 57 -10.65 7.35 2.77
N ARG A 58 -9.72 8.30 2.99
CA ARG A 58 -8.92 8.91 1.92
C ARG A 58 -8.02 7.88 1.23
N LEU A 59 -7.45 6.94 1.99
CA LEU A 59 -6.67 5.83 1.45
C LEU A 59 -7.53 4.93 0.58
N ALA A 60 -8.71 4.52 1.08
CA ALA A 60 -9.63 3.68 0.33
C ALA A 60 -10.08 4.34 -0.99
N GLU A 61 -10.45 5.63 -0.95
CA GLU A 61 -10.80 6.40 -2.14
C GLU A 61 -9.65 6.48 -3.15
N SER A 62 -8.43 6.68 -2.66
CA SER A 62 -7.23 6.73 -3.51
C SER A 62 -6.96 5.38 -4.19
N VAL A 63 -7.17 4.28 -3.48
CA VAL A 63 -7.06 2.92 -4.03
C VAL A 63 -8.14 2.66 -5.08
N VAL A 64 -9.41 2.96 -4.78
CA VAL A 64 -10.52 2.79 -5.74
C VAL A 64 -10.28 3.61 -7.01
N ALA A 65 -9.92 4.88 -6.87
CA ALA A 65 -9.64 5.74 -8.00
C ALA A 65 -8.41 5.31 -8.81
N ALA A 66 -7.42 4.68 -8.18
CA ALA A 66 -6.26 4.11 -8.88
C ALA A 66 -6.56 2.75 -9.53
N LEU A 67 -7.71 2.12 -9.26
CA LEU A 67 -8.15 0.87 -9.90
C LEU A 67 -9.04 1.09 -11.14
N ALA A 68 -9.62 2.28 -11.27
CA ALA A 68 -10.32 2.73 -12.48
C ALA A 68 -9.37 2.85 -13.68
#